data_AF-A0A4Q2KD24-F1
#
_entry.id   AF-A0A4Q2KD24-F1
#
_cell.length_a   1.000
_cell.length_b   1.000
_cell.length_c   1.000
_cell.angle_alpha   90.00
_cell.angle_beta   90.00
_cell.angle_gamma   90.00
#
_symmetry.space_group_name_H-M   'P 1'
#
loop_
_entity.id
_entity.type
_entity.pdbx_description
1 polymer ?
#
loop_
_entity_poly.entity_id
_entity_poly.type
_entity_poly.pdbx_seq_one_letter_code
_entity_poly.pdbx_strand_id
1 'polypeptide(L)'
;MKQYPRNPYGYKVCYQEKGSSVYIRYFLTYTYKDAVTVKQGYIRYPPSERDTDRKLDDPRWFIFPVTRKEVLRGIWRECPF
;
A
#
# COMPACT_ATOMS: atom_id res chain seq x y z
N MET A 1 20.55 6.45 0.30
CA MET A 1 19.26 5.73 0.31
C MET A 1 19.26 4.76 1.47
N LYS A 2 18.28 4.81 2.39
CA LYS A 2 18.14 3.77 3.43
C LYS A 2 17.89 2.43 2.74
N GLN A 3 18.81 1.48 2.90
CA GLN A 3 18.66 0.13 2.41
C GLN A 3 17.67 -0.59 3.34
N TYR A 4 16.43 -0.75 2.91
CA TYR A 4 15.49 -1.62 3.64
C TYR A 4 15.87 -3.07 3.34
N PRO A 5 16.01 -3.94 4.37
CA PRO A 5 16.33 -5.35 4.17
C PRO A 5 15.31 -5.98 3.22
N ARG A 6 15.80 -6.83 2.31
CA ARG A 6 14.97 -7.46 1.27
C ARG A 6 13.87 -8.30 1.93
N ASN A 7 12.62 -7.81 1.91
CA ASN A 7 11.47 -8.58 2.36
C ASN A 7 11.07 -9.63 1.29
N PRO A 8 11.14 -10.94 1.58
CA PRO A 8 10.75 -11.98 0.61
C PRO A 8 9.25 -12.00 0.31
N TYR A 9 8.42 -11.34 1.13
CA TYR A 9 6.96 -11.36 0.99
C TYR A 9 6.39 -10.13 0.28
N GLY A 10 7.25 -9.20 -0.16
CA GLY A 10 6.84 -7.95 -0.81
C GLY A 10 6.41 -6.85 0.15
N TYR A 11 5.73 -5.85 -0.38
CA TYR A 11 5.36 -4.61 0.30
C TYR A 11 3.92 -4.23 -0.05
N LYS A 12 3.26 -3.60 0.91
CA LYS A 12 1.92 -3.05 0.75
C LYS A 12 1.98 -1.52 0.86
N VAL A 13 1.33 -0.85 -0.08
CA VAL A 13 1.09 0.59 -0.05
C VAL A 13 -0.29 0.80 0.55
N CYS A 14 -0.34 1.51 1.67
CA CYS A 14 -1.55 1.83 2.39
C CYS A 14 -1.77 3.34 2.42
N TYR A 15 -3.02 3.78 2.56
CA TYR A 15 -3.35 5.15 2.91
C TYR A 15 -4.04 5.24 4.27
N GLN A 16 -4.04 6.43 4.83
CA GLN A 16 -4.78 6.82 6.03
C GLN A 16 -5.40 8.20 5.74
N GLU A 17 -6.71 8.31 5.89
CA GLU A 17 -7.41 9.60 5.76
C GLU A 17 -7.24 10.44 7.02
N LYS A 18 -7.37 11.76 6.87
CA LYS A 18 -7.25 12.69 7.97
C LYS A 18 -8.25 12.37 9.09
N GLY A 19 -7.74 12.28 10.32
CA GLY A 19 -8.56 11.93 11.49
C GLY A 19 -8.85 10.44 11.67
N SER A 20 -8.55 9.59 10.68
CA SER A 20 -8.64 8.13 10.82
C SER A 20 -7.39 7.57 11.51
N SER A 21 -7.55 6.55 12.35
CA SER A 21 -6.44 5.77 12.91
C SER A 21 -6.12 4.50 12.11
N VAL A 22 -6.83 4.27 11.01
CA VAL A 22 -6.80 3.01 10.25
C VAL A 22 -5.95 3.17 8.99
N TYR A 23 -5.07 2.18 8.76
CA TYR A 23 -4.34 2.06 7.50
C TYR A 23 -5.09 1.14 6.54
N ILE A 24 -5.57 1.70 5.44
CA ILE A 24 -6.28 0.96 4.40
C ILE A 24 -5.27 0.57 3.32
N ARG A 25 -5.13 -0.73 3.07
CA ARG A 25 -4.26 -1.26 2.02
C ARG A 25 -4.86 -0.97 0.66
N TYR A 26 -4.06 -0.40 -0.24
CA TYR A 26 -4.49 -0.03 -1.59
C TYR A 26 -3.79 -0.84 -2.68
N PHE A 27 -2.48 -1.08 -2.52
CA PHE A 27 -1.67 -1.74 -3.55
C PHE A 27 -0.65 -2.70 -2.93
N LEU A 28 -0.29 -3.75 -3.67
CA LEU A 28 0.71 -4.75 -3.29
C LEU A 28 1.79 -4.84 -4.37
N THR A 29 3.03 -5.08 -3.97
CA THR A 29 4.14 -5.27 -4.93
C THR A 29 5.27 -6.07 -4.32
N TYR A 30 6.08 -6.71 -5.16
CA TYR A 30 7.18 -7.56 -4.71
C TYR A 30 8.39 -6.77 -4.23
N THR A 31 8.59 -5.52 -4.66
CA THR A 31 9.79 -4.75 -4.35
C THR A 31 9.48 -3.42 -3.67
N TYR A 32 10.40 -2.99 -2.79
CA TYR A 32 10.27 -1.68 -2.13
C TYR A 32 10.37 -0.53 -3.14
N LYS A 33 11.21 -0.69 -4.17
CA LYS A 33 11.38 0.32 -5.22
C LYS A 33 10.07 0.58 -5.95
N ASP A 34 9.35 -0.48 -6.33
CA ASP A 34 8.05 -0.35 -6.99
C ASP A 34 7.02 0.27 -6.05
N ALA A 35 7.04 -0.10 -4.76
CA ALA A 35 6.15 0.50 -3.76
C ALA A 35 6.39 2.01 -3.62
N VAL A 36 7.64 2.45 -3.67
CA VAL A 36 8.00 3.88 -3.67
C VAL A 36 7.51 4.57 -4.93
N THR A 37 7.76 3.99 -6.12
CA THR A 37 7.30 4.56 -7.39
C THR A 37 5.78 4.76 -7.39
N VAL A 38 5.03 3.73 -6.99
CA VAL A 38 3.57 3.79 -6.90
C VAL A 38 3.10 4.81 -5.88
N LYS A 39 3.70 4.83 -4.68
CA LYS A 39 3.40 5.84 -3.66
C LYS A 39 3.61 7.26 -4.18
N GLN A 40 4.69 7.53 -4.89
CA GLN A 40 4.95 8.86 -5.47
C GLN A 40 3.89 9.24 -6.50
N GLY A 41 3.45 8.27 -7.31
CA GLY A 41 2.30 8.44 -8.20
C GLY A 41 1.04 8.86 -7.44
N TYR A 42 0.69 8.15 -6.37
CA TYR A 42 -0.50 8.45 -5.56
C TYR A 42 -0.42 9.76 -4.76
N ILE A 43 0.77 10.19 -4.35
CA ILE A 43 0.94 11.52 -3.72
C ILE A 43 0.65 12.62 -4.75
N ARG A 44 1.14 12.46 -5.98
CA ARG A 44 0.97 13.47 -7.03
C ARG A 44 -0.44 13.47 -7.62
N TYR A 45 -1.03 12.29 -7.75
CA TYR A 45 -2.35 12.05 -8.32
C TYR A 45 -3.09 11.03 -7.44
N PRO A 46 -3.74 11.49 -6.34
CA PRO A 46 -4.44 10.60 -5.43
C PRO A 46 -5.57 9.88 -6.17
N PRO A 47 -5.59 8.54 -6.16
CA PRO A 47 -6.70 7.78 -6.71
C PRO A 47 -7.93 7.89 -5.79
N SER A 48 -9.09 7.49 -6.31
CA SER A 48 -10.30 7.26 -5.52
C SER A 48 -10.17 6.01 -4.63
N GLU A 49 -11.11 5.82 -3.71
CA GLU A 49 -11.26 4.57 -2.97
C GLU A 49 -11.58 3.41 -3.92
N ARG A 50 -10.92 2.27 -3.71
CA ARG A 50 -11.01 1.10 -4.61
C ARG A 50 -12.43 0.55 -4.78
N ASP A 51 -13.21 0.52 -3.70
CA ASP A 51 -14.49 -0.19 -3.68
C ASP A 51 -15.69 0.71 -4.03
N THR A 52 -15.62 2.00 -3.72
CA THR A 52 -16.74 2.94 -3.90
C THR A 52 -16.48 4.05 -4.92
N ASP A 53 -15.25 4.15 -5.42
CA ASP A 53 -14.77 5.25 -6.27
C ASP A 53 -14.96 6.67 -5.66
N ARG A 54 -15.21 6.77 -4.35
CA ARG A 54 -15.25 8.06 -3.67
C ARG A 54 -13.86 8.70 -3.64
N LYS A 55 -13.83 10.03 -3.59
CA LYS A 55 -12.58 10.75 -3.33
C LYS A 55 -12.09 10.50 -1.91
N LEU A 56 -10.78 10.31 -1.76
CA LEU A 56 -10.12 10.20 -0.47
C LEU A 56 -9.95 11.59 0.16
N ASP A 57 -10.18 11.70 1.47
CA ASP A 57 -10.02 12.93 2.24
C ASP A 57 -8.59 13.06 2.81
N ASP A 58 -7.82 14.00 2.24
CA ASP A 58 -6.42 14.30 2.60
C ASP A 58 -5.58 13.04 2.92
N PRO A 59 -5.47 12.09 1.97
CA PRO A 59 -4.87 10.78 2.24
C PRO A 59 -3.36 10.88 2.43
N ARG A 60 -2.85 10.25 3.49
CA ARG A 60 -1.42 10.05 3.72
C ARG A 60 -1.01 8.64 3.34
N TRP A 61 0.06 8.51 2.56
CA TRP A 61 0.49 7.22 1.98
C TRP A 61 1.70 6.61 2.70
N PHE A 62 1.62 5.32 2.99
CA PHE A 62 2.59 4.55 3.76
C PHE A 62 2.99 3.26 3.04
N ILE A 63 4.21 2.81 3.27
CA ILE A 63 4.71 1.53 2.77
C ILE A 63 5.03 0.66 3.98
N PHE A 64 4.44 -0.53 4.01
CA PHE A 64 4.69 -1.52 5.03
C PHE A 64 5.23 -2.82 4.41
N PRO A 65 6.14 -3.54 5.06
CA PRO A 65 6.50 -4.90 4.65
C PRO A 65 5.28 -5.82 4.82
N VAL A 66 5.02 -6.68 3.83
CA VAL A 66 4.07 -7.78 4.00
C VAL A 66 4.68 -8.81 4.93
N THR A 67 3.89 -9.32 5.86
CA THR A 67 4.34 -10.35 6.81
C THR A 67 3.98 -11.75 6.34
N ARG A 68 4.73 -12.76 6.79
CA ARG A 68 4.39 -14.18 6.56
C ARG A 68 2.95 -14.51 6.96
N LYS A 69 2.47 -13.95 8.08
CA LYS A 69 1.10 -14.15 8.58
C LYS A 69 0.05 -13.65 7.59
N GLU A 70 0.30 -12.52 6.93
CA GLU A 70 -0.58 -11.98 5.89
C GLU A 70 -0.55 -12.81 4.61
N VAL A 71 0.62 -13.33 4.23
CA VAL A 71 0.74 -14.28 3.10
C VAL A 71 -0.08 -15.53 3.35
N LEU A 72 0.04 -16.13 4.54
CA LEU A 72 -0.74 -17.32 4.92
C LEU A 72 -2.24 -17.06 4.95
N ARG A 73 -2.66 -15.81 5.22
CA ARG A 73 -4.06 -15.38 5.14
C ARG A 73 -4.54 -15.08 3.72
N GLY A 74 -3.66 -15.19 2.72
CA GLY A 74 -4.03 -15.02 1.32
C GLY A 74 -4.04 -13.57 0.85
N ILE A 75 -3.25 -12.67 1.45
CA ILE A 75 -3.20 -11.25 1.03
C ILE A 75 -2.97 -11.05 -0.48
N TRP A 76 -2.23 -11.98 -1.11
CA TRP A 76 -1.96 -11.97 -2.56
C TRP A 76 -3.12 -12.49 -3.42
N ARG A 77 -4.15 -13.11 -2.82
CA ARG A 77 -5.38 -13.54 -3.50
C ARG A 77 -6.43 -12.42 -3.53
N GLU A 78 -6.33 -11.45 -2.61
CA GLU A 78 -7.27 -10.32 -2.49
C GLU A 78 -6.99 -9.20 -3.51
N CYS A 79 -5.88 -9.29 -4.23
CA CYS A 79 -5.44 -8.30 -5.20
C CYS A 79 -4.92 -9.03 -6.45
N PRO A 80 -5.80 -9.49 -7.36
CA PRO A 80 -5.33 -9.99 -8.64
C PRO A 80 -4.74 -8.79 -9.40
N PHE A 81 -3.51 -8.94 -9.88
CA PHE A 81 -2.91 -7.96 -10.78
C PHE A 81 -3.60 -8.00 -12.14
#